data_AF-A0A564TMD8-F1
#
_entry.id   AF-A0A564TMD8-F1
#
_cell.length_a   1.000
_cell.length_b   1.000
_cell.length_c   1.000
_cell.angle_alpha   90.00
_cell.angle_beta   90.00
_cell.angle_gamma   90.00
#
_symmetry.space_group_name_H-M   'P 1'
#
loop_
_entity.id
_entity.type
_entity.pdbx_description
1 polymer ?
#
loop_
_entity_poly.entity_id
_entity_poly.type
_entity_poly.pdbx_seq_one_letter_code
_entity_poly.pdbx_strand_id
1 'polypeptide(L)'
;MTNREILNAIIDKIKSEIKRQNLSQEELAKICTKKIKEKDPKAKGISQSSISNILNKPSSATLSNLLKICDGLDLSLFAIFRSINNSLSSDNTNLIYDVSNPAFKGYLTESKMYIYFLSTESNYTDELLYAELELGDFYHTNECIVRLQINTKQHSDPDTLPDYKKYEGNMIIYHNVSIFMHLVSCDTGDVWSLIFNHSDLYKKTLACSLGCAVTLASGKGHRHPTIHFACLSTQKLNSKQENIVKNQLRLHGEYISISAKDLAAFLKTETVDEAFKNKIQSAIKEKSYSHSEWHDLDSYLISIKTLASSSPLDSKKTYEAISKLLRYSSNPSSYTIAPDEDGKLYHLLND
;
A
#
# COMPACT_ATOMS: atom_id res chain seq x y z
N MET A 1 16.37 -26.34 6.57
CA MET A 1 15.38 -27.42 6.78
C MET A 1 15.50 -28.47 5.69
N THR A 2 15.26 -29.73 6.03
CA THR A 2 15.09 -30.84 5.07
C THR A 2 13.68 -30.84 4.46
N ASN A 3 13.49 -31.47 3.30
CA ASN A 3 12.16 -31.62 2.68
C ASN A 3 11.12 -32.25 3.62
N ARG A 4 11.56 -33.17 4.49
CA ARG A 4 10.70 -33.82 5.49
C ARG A 4 10.21 -32.83 6.54
N GLU A 5 11.07 -31.92 6.99
CA GLU A 5 10.71 -30.90 8.00
C GLU A 5 9.71 -29.89 7.44
N ILE A 6 9.92 -29.41 6.22
CA ILE A 6 8.99 -28.46 5.57
C ILE A 6 7.62 -29.10 5.43
N LEU A 7 7.59 -30.35 4.97
CA LEU A 7 6.35 -31.06 4.74
C LEU A 7 5.63 -31.40 6.05
N ASN A 8 6.36 -31.71 7.13
CA ASN A 8 5.77 -31.85 8.46
C ASN A 8 5.15 -30.52 8.94
N ALA A 9 5.84 -29.39 8.78
CA ALA A 9 5.31 -28.09 9.18
C ALA A 9 4.00 -27.74 8.44
N ILE A 10 3.89 -28.06 7.15
CA ILE A 10 2.65 -27.92 6.38
C ILE A 10 1.53 -28.78 6.97
N ILE A 11 1.82 -30.06 7.22
CA ILE A 11 0.81 -30.98 7.78
C ILE A 11 0.38 -30.58 9.18
N ASP A 12 1.31 -30.12 10.03
CA ASP A 12 0.99 -29.64 11.37
C ASP A 12 0.10 -28.40 11.32
N LYS A 13 0.31 -27.51 10.34
CA LYS A 13 -0.58 -26.38 10.12
C LYS A 13 -1.99 -26.83 9.72
N ILE A 14 -2.08 -27.76 8.78
CA ILE A 14 -3.36 -28.37 8.36
C ILE A 14 -4.07 -29.00 9.57
N LYS A 15 -3.36 -29.78 10.39
CA LYS A 15 -3.91 -30.41 11.61
C LYS A 15 -4.44 -29.38 12.60
N SER A 16 -3.68 -28.30 12.83
CA SER A 16 -4.10 -27.21 13.70
C SER A 16 -5.41 -26.58 13.22
N GLU A 17 -5.54 -26.38 11.90
CA GLU A 17 -6.72 -25.76 11.31
C GLU A 17 -7.95 -26.68 11.34
N ILE A 18 -7.77 -27.97 11.06
CA ILE A 18 -8.82 -29.00 11.24
C ILE A 18 -9.36 -28.98 12.67
N LYS A 19 -8.46 -28.90 13.66
CA LYS A 19 -8.83 -28.82 15.08
C LYS A 19 -9.56 -27.51 15.40
N ARG A 20 -9.11 -26.38 14.84
CA ARG A 20 -9.71 -25.05 15.05
C ARG A 20 -11.15 -24.99 14.52
N GLN A 21 -11.40 -25.58 13.35
CA GLN A 21 -12.73 -25.66 12.73
C GLN A 21 -13.60 -26.81 13.26
N ASN A 22 -13.06 -27.63 14.18
CA ASN A 22 -13.72 -28.81 14.75
C ASN A 22 -14.24 -29.79 13.67
N LEU A 23 -13.43 -30.06 12.65
CA LEU A 23 -13.81 -30.91 11.53
C LEU A 23 -13.32 -32.36 11.70
N SER A 24 -14.20 -33.32 11.43
CA SER A 24 -13.77 -34.69 11.13
C SER A 24 -13.14 -34.79 9.74
N GLN A 25 -12.36 -35.85 9.51
CA GLN A 25 -11.77 -36.11 8.19
C GLN A 25 -12.83 -36.37 7.10
N GLU A 26 -14.00 -36.89 7.48
CA GLU A 26 -15.11 -37.13 6.56
C GLU A 26 -15.76 -35.81 6.14
N GLU A 27 -16.03 -34.91 7.10
CA GLU A 27 -16.56 -33.58 6.84
C GLU A 27 -15.60 -32.76 5.98
N LEU A 28 -14.30 -32.80 6.29
CA LEU A 28 -13.29 -32.15 5.49
C LEU A 28 -13.28 -32.66 4.04
N ALA A 29 -13.36 -33.98 3.83
CA ALA A 29 -13.43 -34.56 2.49
C ALA A 29 -14.63 -34.05 1.68
N LYS A 30 -15.79 -33.91 2.34
CA LYS A 30 -17.01 -33.35 1.75
C LYS A 30 -16.84 -31.87 1.39
N ILE A 31 -16.31 -31.06 2.31
CA ILE A 31 -16.05 -29.62 2.09
C ILE A 31 -15.07 -29.41 0.94
N CYS A 32 -13.91 -30.08 0.97
CA CYS A 32 -12.92 -30.00 -0.10
C CYS A 32 -13.54 -30.36 -1.45
N THR A 33 -14.24 -31.50 -1.52
CA THR A 33 -14.84 -31.97 -2.78
C THR A 33 -15.91 -31.02 -3.30
N LYS A 34 -16.69 -30.40 -2.40
CA LYS A 34 -17.68 -29.38 -2.77
C LYS A 34 -17.01 -28.16 -3.40
N LYS A 35 -16.06 -27.52 -2.71
CA LYS A 35 -15.37 -26.31 -3.21
C LYS A 35 -14.62 -26.56 -4.53
N ILE A 36 -13.99 -27.72 -4.67
CA ILE A 36 -13.32 -28.12 -5.91
C ILE A 36 -14.32 -28.19 -7.08
N LYS A 37 -15.48 -28.82 -6.86
CA LYS A 37 -16.50 -28.99 -7.90
C LYS A 37 -17.23 -27.69 -8.25
N GLU A 38 -17.30 -26.73 -7.33
CA GLU A 38 -17.80 -25.38 -7.60
C GLU A 38 -16.91 -24.64 -8.60
N LYS A 39 -15.58 -24.84 -8.54
CA LYS A 39 -14.61 -24.23 -9.47
C LYS A 39 -14.45 -25.02 -10.78
N ASP A 40 -14.44 -26.35 -10.70
CA ASP A 40 -14.37 -27.25 -11.84
C ASP A 40 -15.29 -28.46 -11.62
N PRO A 41 -16.48 -28.50 -12.24
CA PRO A 41 -17.44 -29.60 -12.09
C PRO A 41 -16.90 -30.98 -12.48
N LYS A 42 -15.86 -31.05 -13.31
CA LYS A 42 -15.25 -32.31 -13.79
C LYS A 42 -14.06 -32.74 -12.92
N ALA A 43 -13.58 -31.90 -12.00
CA ALA A 43 -12.45 -32.23 -11.15
C ALA A 43 -12.77 -33.39 -10.20
N LYS A 44 -11.81 -34.31 -10.06
CA LYS A 44 -11.85 -35.34 -9.02
C LYS A 44 -11.63 -34.68 -7.66
N GLY A 45 -12.54 -34.95 -6.72
CA GLY A 45 -12.43 -34.49 -5.33
C GLY A 45 -11.27 -35.14 -4.56
N ILE A 46 -11.43 -35.23 -3.24
CA ILE A 46 -10.48 -35.90 -2.35
C ILE A 46 -11.24 -36.83 -1.40
N SER A 47 -10.72 -38.04 -1.18
CA SER A 47 -11.33 -39.02 -0.27
C SER A 47 -10.85 -38.85 1.17
N GLN A 48 -11.69 -39.25 2.12
CA GLN A 48 -11.32 -39.32 3.54
C GLN A 48 -10.09 -40.22 3.79
N SER A 49 -9.98 -41.35 3.06
CA SER A 49 -8.78 -42.20 3.10
C SER A 49 -7.51 -41.48 2.64
N SER A 50 -7.60 -40.62 1.61
CA SER A 50 -6.46 -39.83 1.13
C SER A 50 -6.02 -38.81 2.18
N ILE A 51 -6.98 -38.13 2.81
CA ILE A 51 -6.71 -37.19 3.91
C ILE A 51 -6.06 -37.92 5.07
N SER A 52 -6.60 -39.05 5.51
CA SER A 52 -6.03 -39.85 6.61
C SER A 52 -4.59 -40.27 6.32
N ASN A 53 -4.32 -40.76 5.11
CA ASN A 53 -2.97 -41.15 4.69
C ASN A 53 -1.99 -39.98 4.74
N ILE A 54 -2.40 -38.79 4.31
CA ILE A 54 -1.57 -37.59 4.32
C ILE A 54 -1.26 -37.13 5.75
N LEU A 55 -2.26 -37.14 6.64
CA LEU A 55 -2.10 -36.70 8.02
C LEU A 55 -1.22 -37.65 8.85
N ASN A 56 -1.26 -38.95 8.54
CA ASN A 56 -0.50 -39.99 9.24
C ASN A 56 0.87 -40.28 8.62
N LYS A 57 0.98 -40.15 7.29
CA LYS A 57 2.20 -40.39 6.52
C LYS A 57 2.46 -39.19 5.60
N PRO A 58 3.05 -38.10 6.10
CA PRO A 58 3.27 -36.88 5.35
C PRO A 58 4.00 -37.11 4.01
N SER A 59 4.94 -38.05 3.93
CA SER A 59 5.66 -38.39 2.69
C SER A 59 4.77 -38.89 1.55
N SER A 60 3.49 -39.19 1.81
CA SER A 60 2.49 -39.58 0.80
C SER A 60 1.72 -38.39 0.22
N ALA A 61 1.95 -37.18 0.75
CA ALA A 61 1.29 -35.96 0.30
C ALA A 61 1.79 -35.54 -1.07
N THR A 62 0.88 -35.48 -2.04
CA THR A 62 1.11 -34.85 -3.34
C THR A 62 0.73 -33.37 -3.26
N LEU A 63 1.39 -32.53 -4.06
CA LEU A 63 1.06 -31.11 -4.15
C LEU A 63 -0.43 -30.89 -4.47
N SER A 64 -0.99 -31.69 -5.38
CA SER A 64 -2.42 -31.64 -5.72
C SER A 64 -3.31 -31.89 -4.50
N ASN A 65 -3.01 -32.90 -3.68
CA ASN A 65 -3.82 -33.18 -2.49
C ASN A 65 -3.66 -32.11 -1.42
N LEU A 66 -2.46 -31.54 -1.25
CA LEU A 66 -2.23 -30.42 -0.33
C LEU A 66 -3.04 -29.19 -0.75
N LEU A 67 -3.00 -28.81 -2.03
CA LEU A 67 -3.79 -27.69 -2.56
C LEU A 67 -5.30 -27.89 -2.31
N LYS A 68 -5.81 -29.10 -2.54
CA LYS A 68 -7.21 -29.45 -2.29
C LYS A 68 -7.61 -29.34 -0.82
N ILE A 69 -6.75 -29.81 0.09
CA ILE A 69 -7.01 -29.72 1.53
C ILE A 69 -6.95 -28.27 2.00
N CYS A 70 -5.94 -27.51 1.56
CA CYS A 70 -5.80 -26.10 1.88
C CYS A 70 -7.01 -25.28 1.39
N ASP A 71 -7.46 -25.47 0.15
CA ASP A 71 -8.65 -24.80 -0.38
C ASP A 71 -9.92 -25.14 0.40
N GLY A 72 -10.05 -26.40 0.84
CA GLY A 72 -11.13 -26.83 1.73
C GLY A 72 -11.17 -26.04 3.04
N LEU A 73 -10.00 -25.85 3.66
CA LEU A 73 -9.80 -25.19 4.94
C LEU A 73 -9.67 -23.65 4.85
N ASP A 74 -9.81 -23.06 3.66
CA ASP A 74 -9.53 -21.63 3.43
C ASP A 74 -8.10 -21.20 3.78
N LEU A 75 -7.14 -22.11 3.61
CA LEU A 75 -5.72 -21.87 3.75
C LEU A 75 -5.07 -21.59 2.38
N SER A 76 -4.02 -20.77 2.38
CA SER A 76 -3.13 -20.64 1.22
C SER A 76 -1.85 -21.45 1.44
N LEU A 77 -1.63 -22.47 0.60
CA LEU A 77 -0.41 -23.28 0.66
C LEU A 77 0.85 -22.41 0.48
N PHE A 78 0.77 -21.40 -0.38
CA PHE A 78 1.86 -20.42 -0.59
C PHE A 78 2.11 -19.56 0.64
N ALA A 79 1.06 -19.13 1.35
CA ALA A 79 1.21 -18.43 2.63
C ALA A 79 1.86 -19.33 3.69
N ILE A 80 1.50 -20.62 3.75
CA ILE A 80 2.14 -21.56 4.68
C ILE A 80 3.64 -21.69 4.36
N PHE A 81 4.02 -21.87 3.09
CA PHE A 81 5.42 -21.91 2.69
C PHE A 81 6.18 -20.64 3.07
N ARG A 82 5.57 -19.47 2.84
CA ARG A 82 6.16 -18.18 3.19
C ARG A 82 6.32 -18.03 4.71
N SER A 83 5.32 -18.40 5.49
CA SER A 83 5.37 -18.40 6.96
C SER A 83 6.50 -19.29 7.48
N ILE A 84 6.66 -20.50 6.91
CA ILE A 84 7.81 -21.39 7.22
C ILE A 84 9.13 -20.69 6.89
N ASN A 85 9.25 -20.08 5.71
CA ASN A 85 10.47 -19.38 5.30
C ASN A 85 10.79 -18.17 6.20
N ASN A 86 9.77 -17.43 6.62
CA ASN A 86 9.91 -16.30 7.52
C ASN A 86 10.32 -16.76 8.93
N SER A 87 9.78 -17.89 9.40
CA SER A 87 10.20 -18.51 10.68
C SER A 87 11.65 -18.97 10.65
N LEU A 88 12.17 -19.39 9.49
CA LEU A 88 13.59 -19.71 9.32
C LEU A 88 14.49 -18.48 9.31
N SER A 89 13.93 -17.34 8.91
CA SER A 89 14.61 -16.05 8.86
C SER A 89 14.59 -15.32 10.21
N SER A 90 14.02 -15.93 11.26
CA SER A 90 13.74 -15.30 12.57
C SER A 90 14.97 -14.96 13.41
N ASP A 91 16.19 -15.33 12.98
CA ASP A 91 17.42 -14.74 13.51
C ASP A 91 17.54 -13.24 13.17
N ASN A 92 16.83 -12.76 12.14
CA ASN A 92 16.64 -11.34 11.86
C ASN A 92 15.42 -10.81 12.64
N THR A 93 15.64 -10.35 13.87
CA THR A 93 14.64 -9.70 14.74
C THR A 93 14.03 -8.41 14.18
N ASN A 94 14.50 -7.97 13.01
CA ASN A 94 14.26 -6.64 12.48
C ASN A 94 12.96 -6.57 11.65
N LEU A 95 12.52 -7.69 11.07
CA LEU A 95 11.31 -7.79 10.24
C LEU A 95 10.24 -8.57 10.99
N ILE A 96 9.12 -7.90 11.24
CA ILE A 96 7.98 -8.45 11.97
C ILE A 96 6.90 -8.80 10.95
N TYR A 97 6.70 -10.10 10.77
CA TYR A 97 5.66 -10.68 9.93
C TYR A 97 4.42 -11.09 10.72
N ASP A 98 4.62 -11.43 12.00
CA ASP A 98 3.58 -11.95 12.88
C ASP A 98 2.59 -10.85 13.26
N VAL A 99 1.36 -10.97 12.76
CA VAL A 99 0.25 -10.04 13.00
C VAL A 99 -0.22 -10.03 14.45
N SER A 100 0.09 -11.05 15.24
CA SER A 100 -0.16 -11.07 16.69
C SER A 100 0.84 -10.22 17.47
N ASN A 101 1.94 -9.79 16.84
CA ASN A 101 2.92 -8.92 17.47
C ASN A 101 2.27 -7.57 17.85
N PRO A 102 2.58 -7.02 19.05
CA PRO A 102 2.05 -5.73 19.50
C PRO A 102 2.23 -4.56 18.53
N ALA A 103 3.24 -4.60 17.64
CA ALA A 103 3.46 -3.59 16.61
C ALA A 103 2.25 -3.44 15.67
N PHE A 104 1.51 -4.52 15.40
CA PHE A 104 0.35 -4.47 14.50
C PHE A 104 -0.93 -3.90 15.14
N LYS A 105 -0.98 -3.76 16.48
CA LYS A 105 -2.20 -3.32 17.20
C LYS A 105 -2.77 -1.99 16.70
N GLY A 106 -1.90 -1.07 16.25
CA GLY A 106 -2.31 0.23 15.73
C GLY A 106 -3.05 0.18 14.39
N TYR A 107 -2.96 -0.94 13.66
CA TYR A 107 -3.45 -1.09 12.29
C TYR A 107 -4.59 -2.10 12.16
N LEU A 108 -4.72 -3.01 13.13
CA LEU A 108 -5.81 -3.97 13.17
C LEU A 108 -7.07 -3.30 13.72
N THR A 109 -7.83 -2.66 12.84
CA THR A 109 -9.13 -2.04 13.16
C THR A 109 -10.28 -2.95 12.77
N GLU A 110 -11.41 -2.86 13.48
CA GLU A 110 -12.65 -3.54 13.08
C GLU A 110 -13.24 -2.97 11.78
N SER A 111 -12.88 -1.73 11.44
CA SER A 111 -13.29 -1.04 10.21
C SER A 111 -12.23 -1.15 9.11
N LYS A 112 -12.66 -0.96 7.86
CA LYS A 112 -11.77 -0.78 6.72
C LYS A 112 -10.85 0.42 6.91
N MET A 113 -9.63 0.29 6.41
CA MET A 113 -8.70 1.40 6.24
C MET A 113 -8.78 1.96 4.81
N TYR A 114 -8.20 3.12 4.60
CA TYR A 114 -8.24 3.84 3.33
C TYR A 114 -6.85 4.32 2.93
N ILE A 115 -6.51 4.19 1.65
CA ILE A 115 -5.31 4.78 1.07
C ILE A 115 -5.74 5.85 0.07
N TYR A 116 -5.31 7.08 0.29
CA TYR A 116 -5.56 8.22 -0.59
C TYR A 116 -4.29 8.57 -1.38
N PHE A 117 -4.44 8.87 -2.66
CA PHE A 117 -3.32 9.19 -3.55
C PHE A 117 -3.80 10.06 -4.72
N LEU A 118 -2.90 10.82 -5.33
CA LEU A 118 -3.19 11.55 -6.56
C LEU A 118 -3.08 10.59 -7.75
N SER A 119 -3.96 10.76 -8.75
CA SER A 119 -3.90 9.96 -9.97
C SER A 119 -2.54 10.11 -10.66
N THR A 120 -2.02 8.98 -11.13
CA THR A 120 -0.78 8.91 -11.93
C THR A 120 -1.04 9.02 -13.42
N GLU A 121 -2.30 9.19 -13.84
CA GLU A 121 -2.65 9.42 -15.24
C GLU A 121 -2.38 10.88 -15.63
N SER A 122 -1.69 11.09 -16.75
CA SER A 122 -1.23 12.42 -17.20
C SER A 122 -2.34 13.46 -17.33
N ASN A 123 -3.55 13.04 -17.68
CA ASN A 123 -4.71 13.95 -17.86
C ASN A 123 -5.45 14.26 -16.55
N TYR A 124 -5.16 13.54 -15.47
CA TYR A 124 -5.91 13.62 -14.21
C TYR A 124 -4.98 13.79 -13.00
N THR A 125 -3.78 14.33 -13.19
CA THR A 125 -2.70 14.39 -12.18
C THR A 125 -3.06 15.04 -10.84
N ASP A 126 -4.15 15.82 -10.79
CA ASP A 126 -4.71 16.45 -9.59
C ASP A 126 -5.98 15.77 -9.04
N GLU A 127 -6.44 14.67 -9.63
CA GLU A 127 -7.58 13.91 -9.11
C GLU A 127 -7.17 13.12 -7.86
N LEU A 128 -7.90 13.32 -6.76
CA LEU A 128 -7.73 12.52 -5.56
C LEU A 128 -8.50 11.20 -5.71
N LEU A 129 -7.78 10.10 -5.62
CA LEU A 129 -8.31 8.75 -5.62
C LEU A 129 -8.17 8.15 -4.22
N TYR A 130 -9.01 7.16 -3.93
CA TYR A 130 -8.86 6.35 -2.73
C TYR A 130 -9.10 4.87 -3.00
N ALA A 131 -8.46 4.06 -2.19
CA ALA A 131 -8.60 2.61 -2.16
C ALA A 131 -9.04 2.17 -0.77
N GLU A 132 -9.85 1.11 -0.71
CA GLU A 132 -10.22 0.45 0.53
C GLU A 132 -9.20 -0.65 0.85
N LEU A 133 -8.79 -0.72 2.10
CA LEU A 133 -7.73 -1.60 2.60
C LEU A 133 -8.27 -2.46 3.75
N GLU A 134 -8.08 -3.76 3.64
CA GLU A 134 -8.35 -4.73 4.70
C GLU A 134 -7.03 -5.40 5.09
N LEU A 135 -6.80 -5.49 6.41
CA LEU A 135 -5.59 -6.07 7.00
C LEU A 135 -6.00 -7.21 7.92
N GLY A 136 -5.33 -8.35 7.83
CA GLY A 136 -5.59 -9.45 8.74
C GLY A 136 -4.89 -10.75 8.39
N ASP A 137 -5.09 -11.76 9.24
CA ASP A 137 -4.63 -13.12 8.99
C ASP A 137 -5.69 -13.93 8.25
N PHE A 138 -5.87 -13.66 6.96
CA PHE A 138 -6.91 -14.33 6.17
C PHE A 138 -6.63 -15.82 5.91
N TYR A 139 -5.39 -16.25 6.09
CA TYR A 139 -4.95 -17.63 5.83
C TYR A 139 -4.52 -18.37 7.09
N HIS A 140 -4.79 -17.79 8.26
CA HIS A 140 -4.42 -18.33 9.57
C HIS A 140 -2.91 -18.62 9.71
N THR A 141 -2.02 -17.94 8.99
CA THR A 141 -0.57 -18.19 8.99
C THR A 141 0.21 -17.31 9.96
N ASN A 142 -0.49 -16.54 10.78
CA ASN A 142 0.00 -15.41 11.57
C ASN A 142 0.63 -14.29 10.74
N GLU A 143 0.57 -14.34 9.41
CA GLU A 143 1.10 -13.27 8.57
C GLU A 143 0.05 -12.19 8.34
N CYS A 144 0.46 -10.92 8.38
CA CYS A 144 -0.45 -9.83 8.02
C CYS A 144 -0.62 -9.76 6.50
N ILE A 145 -1.78 -10.17 6.02
CA ILE A 145 -2.20 -10.08 4.63
C ILE A 145 -2.94 -8.76 4.42
N VAL A 146 -2.70 -8.17 3.26
CA VAL A 146 -3.29 -6.92 2.82
C VAL A 146 -4.16 -7.20 1.61
N ARG A 147 -5.43 -6.81 1.67
CA ARG A 147 -6.34 -6.79 0.51
C ARG A 147 -6.71 -5.36 0.22
N LEU A 148 -6.48 -4.94 -1.01
CA LEU A 148 -6.69 -3.57 -1.44
C LEU A 148 -7.62 -3.55 -2.64
N GLN A 149 -8.60 -2.65 -2.61
CA GLN A 149 -9.60 -2.49 -3.64
C GLN A 149 -9.69 -1.01 -4.08
N ILE A 150 -9.37 -0.75 -5.34
CA ILE A 150 -9.50 0.57 -5.97
C ILE A 150 -10.75 0.58 -6.84
N ASN A 151 -11.65 1.52 -6.61
CA ASN A 151 -12.77 1.76 -7.51
C ASN A 151 -12.25 2.47 -8.76
N THR A 152 -12.34 1.83 -9.93
CA THR A 152 -11.85 2.43 -11.19
C THR A 152 -12.80 3.47 -11.76
N LYS A 153 -14.01 3.61 -11.18
CA LYS A 153 -15.14 4.41 -11.68
C LYS A 153 -15.59 4.01 -13.10
N GLN A 154 -15.07 2.91 -13.62
CA GLN A 154 -15.45 2.35 -14.92
C GLN A 154 -16.54 1.30 -14.71
N HIS A 155 -17.40 1.15 -15.71
CA HIS A 155 -18.44 0.14 -15.74
C HIS A 155 -18.28 -0.68 -17.02
N SER A 156 -17.84 -1.92 -16.89
CA SER A 156 -17.86 -2.89 -17.98
C SER A 156 -19.29 -3.21 -18.43
N ASP A 157 -20.25 -3.15 -17.50
CA ASP A 157 -21.68 -3.30 -17.73
C ASP A 157 -22.43 -2.15 -17.01
N PRO A 158 -23.22 -1.31 -17.74
CA PRO A 158 -23.95 -0.17 -17.18
C PRO A 158 -24.87 -0.50 -16.00
N ASP A 159 -25.37 -1.75 -15.90
CA ASP A 159 -26.29 -2.18 -14.85
C ASP A 159 -25.60 -2.78 -13.63
N THR A 160 -24.26 -2.82 -13.62
CA THR A 160 -23.46 -3.43 -12.55
C THR A 160 -22.70 -2.42 -11.70
N LEU A 161 -22.28 -2.86 -10.51
CA LEU A 161 -21.34 -2.13 -9.66
C LEU A 161 -20.07 -1.79 -10.46
N PRO A 162 -19.42 -0.65 -10.17
CA PRO A 162 -18.21 -0.25 -10.87
C PRO A 162 -17.13 -1.32 -10.77
N ASP A 163 -16.28 -1.39 -11.80
CA ASP A 163 -15.15 -2.27 -11.81
C ASP A 163 -14.16 -1.90 -10.71
N TYR A 164 -13.57 -2.93 -10.11
CA TYR A 164 -12.61 -2.77 -9.04
C TYR A 164 -11.30 -3.41 -9.40
N LYS A 165 -10.22 -2.64 -9.24
CA LYS A 165 -8.87 -3.20 -9.31
C LYS A 165 -8.50 -3.74 -7.93
N LYS A 166 -8.29 -5.04 -7.87
CA LYS A 166 -7.98 -5.77 -6.64
C LYS A 166 -6.50 -6.10 -6.58
N TYR A 167 -5.93 -5.92 -5.40
CA TYR A 167 -4.58 -6.34 -5.09
C TYR A 167 -4.57 -7.14 -3.80
N GLU A 168 -3.67 -8.11 -3.73
CA GLU A 168 -3.39 -8.83 -2.50
C GLU A 168 -1.88 -8.87 -2.27
N GLY A 169 -1.48 -8.85 -1.00
CA GLY A 169 -0.09 -8.89 -0.64
C GLY A 169 0.11 -8.92 0.86
N ASN A 170 1.28 -8.48 1.31
CA ASN A 170 1.69 -8.64 2.70
C ASN A 170 2.15 -7.33 3.30
N MET A 171 1.87 -7.15 4.58
CA MET A 171 2.38 -6.05 5.38
C MET A 171 3.49 -6.57 6.30
N ILE A 172 4.62 -5.88 6.30
CA ILE A 172 5.78 -6.20 7.13
C ILE A 172 6.17 -4.94 7.89
N ILE A 173 6.42 -5.06 9.19
CA ILE A 173 6.92 -3.95 10.00
C ILE A 173 8.42 -4.13 10.20
N TYR A 174 9.21 -3.10 9.89
CA TYR A 174 10.65 -3.09 10.11
C TYR A 174 11.00 -2.24 11.33
N HIS A 175 11.61 -2.86 12.35
CA HIS A 175 12.16 -2.19 13.56
C HIS A 175 11.21 -1.21 14.27
N ASN A 176 9.91 -1.33 14.08
CA ASN A 176 8.93 -0.32 14.49
C ASN A 176 9.25 1.10 13.95
N VAL A 177 9.91 1.21 12.80
CA VAL A 177 10.21 2.48 12.11
C VAL A 177 9.42 2.60 10.82
N SER A 178 9.21 1.50 10.10
CA SER A 178 8.55 1.54 8.80
C SER A 178 7.63 0.35 8.57
N ILE A 179 6.61 0.59 7.76
CA ILE A 179 5.69 -0.42 7.25
C ILE A 179 6.00 -0.59 5.76
N PHE A 180 6.18 -1.83 5.33
CA PHE A 180 6.29 -2.20 3.94
C PHE A 180 5.04 -2.97 3.54
N MET A 181 4.38 -2.55 2.47
CA MET A 181 3.34 -3.34 1.82
C MET A 181 3.73 -3.59 0.38
N HIS A 182 3.68 -4.84 -0.05
CA HIS A 182 3.91 -5.20 -1.44
C HIS A 182 2.70 -5.96 -1.94
N LEU A 183 1.99 -5.37 -2.91
CA LEU A 183 0.68 -5.79 -3.37
C LEU A 183 0.74 -6.13 -4.85
N VAL A 184 0.08 -7.21 -5.24
CA VAL A 184 0.01 -7.66 -6.63
C VAL A 184 -1.44 -7.82 -7.04
N SER A 185 -1.77 -7.30 -8.23
CA SER A 185 -3.05 -7.53 -8.88
C SER A 185 -2.90 -8.64 -9.92
N CYS A 186 -3.36 -9.84 -9.57
CA CYS A 186 -3.34 -10.98 -10.49
C CYS A 186 -4.16 -10.74 -11.76
N ASP A 187 -5.24 -9.95 -11.65
CA ASP A 187 -6.14 -9.66 -12.77
C ASP A 187 -5.48 -8.75 -13.82
N THR A 188 -4.62 -7.83 -13.39
CA THR A 188 -4.06 -6.78 -14.26
C THR A 188 -2.55 -6.90 -14.48
N GLY A 189 -1.88 -7.79 -13.75
CA GLY A 189 -0.42 -7.92 -13.73
C GLY A 189 0.29 -6.70 -13.14
N ASP A 190 -0.41 -5.90 -12.33
CA ASP A 190 0.13 -4.68 -11.74
C ASP A 190 0.67 -4.93 -10.32
N VAL A 191 1.66 -4.13 -9.93
CA VAL A 191 2.36 -4.24 -8.65
C VAL A 191 2.37 -2.88 -7.97
N TRP A 192 2.07 -2.89 -6.67
CA TRP A 192 2.11 -1.70 -5.84
C TRP A 192 2.98 -1.94 -4.62
N SER A 193 4.08 -1.19 -4.51
CA SER A 193 4.91 -1.19 -3.31
C SER A 193 4.68 0.10 -2.52
N LEU A 194 4.28 -0.02 -1.26
CA LEU A 194 3.96 1.09 -0.38
C LEU A 194 4.88 1.06 0.84
N ILE A 195 5.38 2.23 1.22
CA ILE A 195 6.21 2.40 2.40
C ILE A 195 5.63 3.54 3.23
N PHE A 196 5.25 3.24 4.47
CA PHE A 196 4.75 4.22 5.42
C PHE A 196 5.65 4.26 6.65
N ASN A 197 5.66 5.40 7.34
CA ASN A 197 6.27 5.47 8.66
C ASN A 197 5.44 4.62 9.64
N HIS A 198 6.13 3.80 10.43
CA HIS A 198 5.56 3.19 11.61
C HIS A 198 5.75 4.14 12.78
N SER A 199 4.75 4.24 13.63
CA SER A 199 4.87 4.91 14.93
C SER A 199 4.61 3.88 16.02
N ASP A 200 5.16 4.08 17.21
CA ASP A 200 4.95 3.21 18.36
C ASP A 200 3.47 3.23 18.83
N LEU A 201 2.62 2.51 18.10
CA LEU A 201 1.16 2.50 18.22
C LEU A 201 0.65 1.40 19.17
N TYR A 202 1.44 1.02 20.17
CA TYR A 202 1.11 -0.08 21.10
C TYR A 202 -0.23 0.07 21.84
N LYS A 203 -0.71 1.32 22.00
CA LYS A 203 -1.95 1.66 22.73
C LYS A 203 -2.88 2.62 21.97
N LYS A 204 -2.52 3.03 20.76
CA LYS A 204 -3.29 4.01 19.97
C LYS A 204 -3.49 3.47 18.57
N THR A 205 -4.68 3.61 18.05
CA THR A 205 -4.95 3.34 16.64
C THR A 205 -4.27 4.42 15.78
N LEU A 206 -3.73 4.02 14.63
CA LEU A 206 -3.26 4.98 13.62
C LEU A 206 -4.40 5.92 13.26
N ALA A 207 -4.18 7.24 13.27
CA ALA A 207 -5.12 8.17 12.67
C ALA A 207 -4.89 8.25 11.15
N CYS A 208 -3.69 8.72 10.78
CA CYS A 208 -3.21 8.71 9.41
C CYS A 208 -1.68 8.64 9.34
N SER A 209 -1.14 8.24 8.19
CA SER A 209 0.28 8.29 7.88
C SER A 209 0.48 8.70 6.42
N LEU A 210 1.39 9.64 6.19
CA LEU A 210 1.93 9.87 4.85
C LEU A 210 3.00 8.81 4.56
N GLY A 211 3.10 8.39 3.31
CA GLY A 211 4.07 7.43 2.83
C GLY A 211 4.35 7.61 1.35
N CYS A 212 5.18 6.72 0.83
CA CYS A 212 5.59 6.67 -0.56
C CYS A 212 5.04 5.41 -1.22
N ALA A 213 4.67 5.57 -2.48
CA ALA A 213 4.14 4.53 -3.33
C ALA A 213 5.01 4.41 -4.57
N VAL A 214 5.30 3.17 -4.99
CA VAL A 214 5.94 2.85 -6.26
C VAL A 214 4.99 1.95 -7.04
N THR A 215 4.58 2.42 -8.22
CA THR A 215 3.61 1.78 -9.12
C THR A 215 4.10 1.77 -10.56
N LEU A 216 3.28 1.20 -11.44
CA LEU A 216 3.24 1.61 -12.83
C LEU A 216 2.25 2.77 -13.01
N ALA A 217 2.58 3.76 -13.83
CA ALA A 217 1.65 4.84 -14.20
C ALA A 217 0.38 4.28 -14.87
N SER A 218 -0.74 4.96 -14.61
CA SER A 218 -2.02 4.68 -15.26
C SER A 218 -2.10 5.34 -16.63
N GLY A 219 -2.77 4.69 -17.58
CA GLY A 219 -2.96 5.20 -18.96
C GLY A 219 -2.50 4.21 -20.02
N LYS A 220 -3.24 4.15 -21.14
CA LYS A 220 -2.92 3.23 -22.25
C LYS A 220 -1.61 3.65 -22.92
N GLY A 221 -0.62 2.75 -22.95
CA GLY A 221 0.70 3.01 -23.53
C GLY A 221 1.71 3.70 -22.61
N HIS A 222 1.34 3.99 -21.36
CA HIS A 222 2.17 4.77 -20.41
C HIS A 222 2.44 4.03 -19.09
N ARG A 223 2.60 2.69 -19.14
CA ARG A 223 2.92 1.88 -17.95
C ARG A 223 4.42 1.98 -17.65
N HIS A 224 4.82 3.07 -17.03
CA HIS A 224 6.19 3.33 -16.63
C HIS A 224 6.34 3.31 -15.11
N PRO A 225 7.54 3.00 -14.57
CA PRO A 225 7.78 3.10 -13.14
C PRO A 225 7.50 4.51 -12.63
N THR A 226 6.64 4.62 -11.63
CA THR A 226 6.17 5.89 -11.07
C THR A 226 6.23 5.88 -9.56
N ILE A 227 6.73 6.98 -8.99
CA ILE A 227 6.79 7.24 -7.55
C ILE A 227 5.81 8.36 -7.22
N HIS A 228 5.00 8.19 -6.18
CA HIS A 228 4.08 9.22 -5.70
C HIS A 228 3.85 9.11 -4.19
N PHE A 229 3.29 10.15 -3.56
CA PHE A 229 2.87 10.03 -2.16
C PHE A 229 1.52 9.34 -2.03
N ALA A 230 1.34 8.69 -0.88
CA ALA A 230 0.08 8.07 -0.47
C ALA A 230 -0.19 8.38 1.00
N CYS A 231 -1.46 8.52 1.36
CA CYS A 231 -1.92 8.78 2.72
C CYS A 231 -2.76 7.60 3.20
N LEU A 232 -2.25 6.87 4.19
CA LEU A 232 -2.97 5.82 4.90
C LEU A 232 -3.85 6.46 5.98
N SER A 233 -5.11 6.05 6.09
CA SER A 233 -6.08 6.55 7.07
C SER A 233 -6.94 5.41 7.61
N THR A 234 -7.26 5.42 8.90
CA THR A 234 -8.23 4.48 9.49
C THR A 234 -9.68 4.93 9.33
N GLN A 235 -9.88 6.16 8.85
CA GLN A 235 -11.21 6.75 8.67
C GLN A 235 -11.36 7.27 7.25
N LYS A 236 -12.58 7.16 6.71
CA LYS A 236 -12.94 7.79 5.45
C LYS A 236 -12.95 9.31 5.65
N LEU A 237 -12.18 10.01 4.83
CA LEU A 237 -12.06 11.46 4.89
C LEU A 237 -13.34 12.13 4.39
N ASN A 238 -13.71 13.25 5.01
CA ASN A 238 -14.72 14.16 4.47
C ASN A 238 -14.09 15.16 3.47
N SER A 239 -14.92 15.89 2.72
CA SER A 239 -14.45 16.78 1.65
C SER A 239 -13.44 17.85 2.10
N LYS A 240 -13.53 18.34 3.35
CA LYS A 240 -12.53 19.28 3.88
C LYS A 240 -11.18 18.60 4.09
N GLN A 241 -11.19 17.38 4.66
CA GLN A 241 -10.00 16.59 4.89
C GLN A 241 -9.37 16.11 3.57
N GLU A 242 -10.19 15.71 2.59
CA GLU A 242 -9.74 15.34 1.25
C GLU A 242 -8.96 16.46 0.57
N ASN A 243 -9.44 17.71 0.66
CA ASN A 243 -8.72 18.86 0.12
C ASN A 243 -7.35 19.07 0.80
N ILE A 244 -7.27 18.90 2.12
CA ILE A 244 -6.01 19.03 2.86
C ILE A 244 -5.04 17.93 2.42
N VAL A 245 -5.51 16.68 2.38
CA VAL A 245 -4.71 15.51 1.99
C VAL A 245 -4.25 15.61 0.55
N LYS A 246 -5.13 16.00 -0.38
CA LYS A 246 -4.79 16.23 -1.78
C LYS A 246 -3.57 17.14 -1.94
N ASN A 247 -3.52 18.25 -1.22
CA ASN A 247 -2.39 19.18 -1.32
C ASN A 247 -1.09 18.60 -0.73
N GLN A 248 -1.21 17.80 0.34
CA GLN A 248 -0.06 17.14 0.99
C GLN A 248 0.50 15.97 0.17
N LEU A 249 -0.25 15.45 -0.81
CA LEU A 249 0.17 14.34 -1.66
C LEU A 249 1.04 14.76 -2.85
N ARG A 250 1.29 16.07 -3.04
CA ARG A 250 2.31 16.54 -3.99
C ARG A 250 3.71 16.19 -3.48
N LEU A 251 4.61 15.78 -4.37
CA LEU A 251 5.98 15.40 -4.02
C LEU A 251 6.75 16.61 -3.51
N HIS A 252 7.00 16.64 -2.21
CA HIS A 252 7.75 17.71 -1.55
C HIS A 252 8.74 17.12 -0.55
N GLY A 253 9.92 17.72 -0.50
CA GLY A 253 10.93 17.45 0.52
C GLY A 253 10.91 18.55 1.58
N GLU A 254 12.05 19.19 1.79
CA GLU A 254 12.17 20.32 2.74
C GLU A 254 11.65 21.65 2.18
N TYR A 255 11.43 21.73 0.86
CA TYR A 255 11.09 22.95 0.14
C TYR A 255 9.81 22.80 -0.69
N ILE A 256 9.07 23.89 -0.77
CA ILE A 256 7.97 24.10 -1.72
C ILE A 256 8.52 24.93 -2.87
N SER A 257 8.45 24.41 -4.09
CA SER A 257 8.69 25.18 -5.30
C SER A 257 7.40 25.86 -5.73
N ILE A 258 7.45 27.15 -6.02
CA ILE A 258 6.28 27.92 -6.46
C ILE A 258 6.69 29.02 -7.45
N SER A 259 5.93 29.21 -8.53
CA SER A 259 6.14 30.32 -9.46
C SER A 259 5.81 31.66 -8.79
N ALA A 260 6.43 32.75 -9.23
CA ALA A 260 6.11 34.10 -8.72
C ALA A 260 4.64 34.47 -8.96
N LYS A 261 4.08 34.02 -10.09
CA LYS A 261 2.67 34.20 -10.44
C LYS A 261 1.76 33.50 -9.44
N ASP A 262 2.04 32.24 -9.13
CA ASP A 262 1.20 31.44 -8.23
C ASP A 262 1.36 31.86 -6.77
N LEU A 263 2.56 32.30 -6.37
CA LEU A 263 2.76 32.91 -5.05
C LEU A 263 1.97 34.21 -4.91
N ALA A 264 1.99 35.09 -5.92
CA ALA A 264 1.18 36.29 -5.92
C ALA A 264 -0.33 35.98 -5.88
N ALA A 265 -0.77 34.94 -6.61
CA ALA A 265 -2.14 34.47 -6.57
C ALA A 265 -2.52 33.95 -5.17
N PHE A 266 -1.67 33.14 -4.52
CA PHE A 266 -1.87 32.65 -3.16
C PHE A 266 -2.04 33.82 -2.17
N LEU A 267 -1.11 34.79 -2.17
CA LEU A 267 -1.14 35.92 -1.24
C LEU A 267 -2.38 36.81 -1.40
N LYS A 268 -2.94 36.87 -2.60
CA LYS A 268 -4.15 37.65 -2.93
C LYS A 268 -5.45 36.91 -2.63
N THR A 269 -5.51 35.60 -2.89
CA THR A 269 -6.77 34.84 -2.93
C THR A 269 -7.02 34.00 -1.68
N GLU A 270 -5.98 33.50 -1.03
CA GLU A 270 -6.14 32.62 0.12
C GLU A 270 -6.27 33.40 1.43
N THR A 271 -7.29 33.06 2.20
CA THR A 271 -7.46 33.58 3.56
C THR A 271 -6.48 32.86 4.49
N VAL A 272 -5.36 33.51 4.73
CA VAL A 272 -4.31 33.10 5.69
C VAL A 272 -3.86 34.31 6.51
N ASP A 273 -3.41 34.07 7.74
CA ASP A 273 -2.97 35.11 8.66
C ASP A 273 -1.79 35.93 8.08
N GLU A 274 -1.81 37.25 8.26
CA GLU A 274 -0.75 38.15 7.77
C GLU A 274 0.63 37.79 8.33
N ALA A 275 0.68 37.27 9.55
CA ALA A 275 1.92 36.75 10.14
C ALA A 275 2.51 35.59 9.31
N PHE A 276 1.67 34.73 8.72
CA PHE A 276 2.12 33.66 7.83
C PHE A 276 2.61 34.22 6.49
N LYS A 277 1.91 35.20 5.92
CA LYS A 277 2.34 35.87 4.68
C LYS A 277 3.72 36.52 4.83
N ASN A 278 3.96 37.21 5.94
CA ASN A 278 5.27 37.80 6.25
C ASN A 278 6.36 36.74 6.42
N LYS A 279 6.03 35.59 6.99
CA LYS A 279 6.96 34.45 7.10
C LYS A 279 7.32 33.83 5.75
N ILE A 280 6.43 33.83 4.78
CA ILE A 280 6.78 33.36 3.44
C ILE A 280 7.95 34.17 2.90
N GLN A 281 7.93 35.50 3.07
CA GLN A 281 9.01 36.38 2.61
C GLN A 281 10.36 36.04 3.26
N SER A 282 10.37 35.71 4.57
CA SER A 282 11.61 35.31 5.26
C SER A 282 12.03 33.86 5.00
N ALA A 283 11.11 33.01 4.53
CA ALA A 283 11.37 31.61 4.22
C ALA A 283 11.82 31.37 2.76
N ILE A 284 11.71 32.39 1.89
CA ILE A 284 12.24 32.37 0.53
C ILE A 284 13.77 32.39 0.61
N LYS A 285 14.42 31.33 0.11
CA LYS A 285 15.88 31.25 0.09
C LYS A 285 16.49 31.87 -1.17
N GLU A 286 16.01 31.51 -2.36
CA GLU A 286 16.57 31.95 -3.64
C GLU A 286 15.50 31.99 -4.73
N LYS A 287 15.68 32.87 -5.74
CA LYS A 287 15.05 32.69 -7.06
C LYS A 287 15.81 31.57 -7.76
N SER A 288 15.14 30.44 -8.03
CA SER A 288 15.78 29.35 -8.76
C SER A 288 15.88 29.73 -10.24
N TYR A 289 17.06 30.18 -10.69
CA TYR A 289 17.35 30.40 -12.11
C TYR A 289 17.64 29.08 -12.87
N SER A 290 17.29 27.92 -12.30
CA SER A 290 17.54 26.64 -12.96
C SER A 290 16.48 26.37 -14.02
N HIS A 291 16.91 26.27 -15.27
CA HIS A 291 16.13 25.73 -16.37
C HIS A 291 15.90 24.23 -16.11
N SER A 292 14.79 23.89 -15.48
CA SER A 292 14.28 22.52 -15.44
C SER A 292 12.83 22.58 -15.90
N GLU A 293 12.32 21.53 -16.53
CA GLU A 293 10.90 21.42 -16.94
C GLU A 293 9.92 21.65 -15.77
N TRP A 294 10.41 21.66 -14.52
CA TRP A 294 9.66 21.80 -13.28
C TRP A 294 9.65 23.23 -12.69
N HIS A 295 10.43 24.16 -13.24
CA HIS A 295 10.61 25.51 -12.68
C HIS A 295 10.48 26.59 -13.75
N ASP A 296 9.58 27.55 -13.51
CA ASP A 296 9.56 28.80 -14.27
C ASP A 296 10.83 29.61 -13.93
N LEU A 297 11.30 30.41 -14.89
CA LEU A 297 12.44 31.32 -14.71
C LEU A 297 12.30 32.29 -13.50
N ASP A 298 11.08 32.43 -12.97
CA ASP A 298 10.72 33.20 -11.78
C ASP A 298 10.10 32.31 -10.67
N SER A 299 10.72 31.18 -10.35
CA SER A 299 10.30 30.32 -9.23
C SER A 299 11.06 30.62 -7.92
N TYR A 300 10.37 30.42 -6.79
CA TYR A 300 10.91 30.53 -5.44
C TYR A 300 10.95 29.15 -4.76
N LEU A 301 11.99 28.94 -3.95
CA LEU A 301 12.06 27.83 -2.99
C LEU A 301 11.74 28.32 -1.58
N ILE A 302 10.67 27.80 -0.99
CA ILE A 302 10.20 28.18 0.34
C ILE A 302 10.45 27.03 1.32
N SER A 303 11.22 27.27 2.37
CA SER A 303 11.53 26.24 3.38
C SER A 303 10.34 25.92 4.29
N ILE A 304 9.87 24.68 4.28
CA ILE A 304 8.78 24.20 5.15
C ILE A 304 9.19 24.31 6.62
N LYS A 305 10.44 23.96 6.95
CA LYS A 305 10.97 24.06 8.31
C LYS A 305 10.91 25.49 8.84
N THR A 306 11.27 26.48 8.03
CA THR A 306 11.19 27.90 8.42
C THR A 306 9.74 28.32 8.62
N LEU A 307 8.82 27.93 7.73
CA LEU A 307 7.38 28.20 7.89
C LEU A 307 6.81 27.59 9.18
N ALA A 308 7.22 26.36 9.52
CA ALA A 308 6.78 25.64 10.71
C ALA A 308 7.43 26.13 12.01
N SER A 309 8.64 26.70 11.95
CA SER A 309 9.37 27.15 13.13
C SER A 309 8.71 28.38 13.79
N SER A 310 8.59 28.37 15.12
CA SER A 310 8.31 29.54 15.97
C SER A 310 7.19 30.45 15.43
N SER A 311 6.02 29.89 15.15
CA SER A 311 4.86 30.67 14.71
C SER A 311 4.15 31.32 15.89
N PRO A 312 3.76 32.60 15.81
CA PRO A 312 2.78 33.16 16.75
C PRO A 312 1.39 32.53 16.58
N LEU A 313 1.20 31.73 15.52
CA LEU A 313 -0.02 30.99 15.25
C LEU A 313 0.04 29.59 15.87
N ASP A 314 -1.14 29.09 16.24
CA ASP A 314 -1.33 27.68 16.59
C ASP A 314 -0.77 26.75 15.50
N SER A 315 -0.19 25.62 15.92
CA SER A 315 0.48 24.68 15.01
C SER A 315 -0.45 24.18 13.92
N LYS A 316 -1.73 23.94 14.25
CA LYS A 316 -2.73 23.49 13.28
C LYS A 316 -2.96 24.52 12.17
N LYS A 317 -3.13 25.79 12.54
CA LYS A 317 -3.30 26.89 11.56
C LYS A 317 -2.09 27.02 10.63
N THR A 318 -0.89 26.86 11.18
CA THR A 318 0.34 26.91 10.40
C THR A 318 0.38 25.78 9.35
N TYR A 319 0.09 24.53 9.74
CA TYR A 319 0.07 23.40 8.78
C TYR A 319 -1.11 23.46 7.80
N GLU A 320 -2.26 24.01 8.20
CA GLU A 320 -3.37 24.30 7.27
C GLU A 320 -2.94 25.33 6.21
N ALA A 321 -2.22 26.39 6.60
CA ALA A 321 -1.70 27.39 5.67
C ALA A 321 -0.62 26.82 4.73
N ILE A 322 0.28 25.96 5.24
CA ILE A 322 1.25 25.22 4.43
C ILE A 322 0.54 24.30 3.41
N SER A 323 -0.51 23.58 3.83
CA SER A 323 -1.32 22.74 2.94
C SER A 323 -1.95 23.58 1.82
N LYS A 324 -2.46 24.78 2.13
CA LYS A 324 -2.97 25.69 1.11
C LYS A 324 -1.86 26.16 0.16
N LEU A 325 -0.67 26.48 0.67
CA LEU A 325 0.45 26.91 -0.16
C LEU A 325 0.90 25.80 -1.13
N LEU A 326 0.93 24.54 -0.67
CA LEU A 326 1.24 23.37 -1.50
C LEU A 326 0.28 23.21 -2.70
N ARG A 327 -0.98 23.64 -2.57
CA ARG A 327 -1.94 23.65 -3.70
C ARG A 327 -1.46 24.49 -4.88
N TYR A 328 -0.73 25.57 -4.59
CA TYR A 328 -0.19 26.51 -5.59
C TYR A 328 1.23 26.14 -6.01
N SER A 329 1.80 25.07 -5.45
CA SER A 329 3.17 24.68 -5.74
C SER A 329 3.31 24.11 -7.15
N SER A 330 4.49 24.33 -7.74
CA SER A 330 4.93 23.67 -8.97
C SER A 330 5.40 22.24 -8.72
N ASN A 331 5.31 21.75 -7.48
CA ASN A 331 5.72 20.39 -7.13
C ASN A 331 4.83 19.36 -7.85
N PRO A 332 5.41 18.33 -8.46
CA PRO A 332 4.65 17.33 -9.19
C PRO A 332 3.84 16.43 -8.27
N SER A 333 2.75 15.86 -8.77
CA SER A 333 1.97 14.86 -8.04
C SER A 333 2.62 13.47 -8.04
N SER A 334 3.47 13.20 -9.03
CA SER A 334 4.21 11.95 -9.18
C SER A 334 5.49 12.17 -10.00
N TYR A 335 6.43 11.24 -9.90
CA TYR A 335 7.66 11.21 -10.69
C TYR A 335 7.71 9.90 -11.47
N THR A 336 7.78 9.99 -12.79
CA THR A 336 7.76 8.84 -13.70
C THR A 336 9.07 8.78 -14.47
N ILE A 337 9.71 7.61 -14.49
CA ILE A 337 10.90 7.40 -15.32
C ILE A 337 10.43 7.29 -16.77
N ALA A 338 10.81 8.25 -17.61
CA ALA A 338 10.40 8.25 -19.01
C ALA A 338 11.10 7.12 -19.78
N PRO A 339 10.42 6.47 -20.75
CA PRO A 339 10.97 5.32 -21.45
C PRO A 339 12.21 5.61 -22.32
N ASP A 340 12.45 6.87 -22.67
CA ASP A 340 13.62 7.30 -23.45
C ASP A 340 14.88 7.52 -22.59
N GLU A 341 14.77 7.54 -21.25
CA GLU A 341 15.92 7.70 -20.35
C GLU A 341 16.93 6.56 -20.49
N ASP A 342 16.47 5.33 -20.68
CA ASP A 342 17.37 4.19 -20.93
C ASP A 342 18.18 4.37 -22.22
N GLY A 343 17.54 4.91 -23.27
CA GLY A 343 18.20 5.22 -24.54
C GLY A 343 19.24 6.33 -24.39
N LYS A 344 18.88 7.42 -23.70
CA LYS A 344 19.83 8.51 -23.38
C LYS A 344 21.02 7.99 -22.60
N LEU A 345 20.79 7.18 -21.56
CA LEU A 345 21.84 6.61 -20.74
C LEU A 345 22.75 5.67 -21.54
N TYR A 346 22.15 4.82 -22.40
CA TYR A 346 22.92 3.95 -23.28
C TYR A 346 23.87 4.74 -24.18
N HIS A 347 23.38 5.80 -24.85
CA HIS A 347 24.21 6.66 -25.70
C HIS A 347 25.33 7.33 -24.92
N LEU A 348 25.05 7.88 -23.72
CA LEU A 348 26.06 8.53 -22.89
C LEU A 348 27.17 7.60 -22.38
N LEU A 349 26.89 6.30 -22.28
CA LEU A 349 27.84 5.31 -21.75
C LEU A 349 28.59 4.54 -22.84
N ASN A 350 28.08 4.49 -24.07
CA ASN A 350 28.61 3.63 -25.14
C ASN A 350 29.00 4.38 -26.41
N ASP A 351 28.61 5.65 -26.57
CA ASP A 351 29.16 6.58 -27.57
C ASP A 351 30.21 7.49 -26.91
#